data_AF-A0A7V3CV64-F1
#
_entry.id   AF-A0A7V3CV64-F1
#
_cell.length_a   1.000
_cell.length_b   1.000
_cell.length_c   1.000
_cell.angle_alpha   90.00
_cell.angle_beta   90.00
_cell.angle_gamma   90.00
#
_symmetry.space_group_name_H-M   'P 1'
#
loop_
_entity.id
_entity.type
_entity.pdbx_description
1 polymer ?
#
loop_
_entity_poly.entity_id
_entity_poly.type
_entity_poly.pdbx_seq_one_letter_code
_entity_poly.pdbx_strand_id
1 'polypeptide(L)'
;NHTIKELEKDKMPVGKGILEKSFSSFHLNYKEGDMLYIYTDGYADQFGGPKGKKFKYRQLNDLLLSLHTQTVSQQKDELEKTIAQWKGELEQVDDLCIVGIKF
;
A
#
# COMPACT_ATOMS: atom_id res chain seq x y z
N ASN A 1 -8.89 15.82 7.83
CA ASN A 1 -7.93 16.07 6.74
C ASN A 1 -7.91 14.87 5.82
N HIS A 2 -8.26 15.05 4.54
CA HIS A 2 -8.37 13.96 3.55
C HIS A 2 -7.12 13.96 2.67
N THR A 3 -5.95 13.69 3.27
CA THR A 3 -4.65 13.83 2.60
C THR A 3 -3.76 12.65 2.90
N ILE A 4 -3.05 12.14 1.89
CA ILE A 4 -1.98 11.15 2.07
C ILE A 4 -0.64 11.85 2.21
N LYS A 5 0.18 11.36 3.14
CA LYS A 5 1.57 11.75 3.30
C LYS A 5 2.45 10.51 3.11
N GLU A 6 3.36 10.54 2.15
CA GLU A 6 4.43 9.55 2.05
C GLU A 6 5.50 9.87 3.10
N LEU A 7 5.92 8.87 3.87
CA LEU A 7 6.97 9.01 4.88
C LEU A 7 8.36 8.85 4.26
N GLU A 8 9.35 9.45 4.92
CA GLU A 8 10.75 9.29 4.53
C GLU A 8 11.19 7.82 4.69
N LYS A 9 12.11 7.41 3.82
CA LYS A 9 12.63 6.04 3.77
C LYS A 9 14.04 6.02 3.20
N ASP A 10 14.85 5.09 3.69
CA ASP A 10 16.13 4.80 3.04
C ASP A 10 15.88 3.99 1.77
N LYS A 11 16.39 4.49 0.64
CA LYS A 11 16.26 3.81 -0.66
C LYS A 11 17.39 2.80 -0.86
N MET A 12 17.43 1.79 0.00
CA MET A 12 18.38 0.68 -0.09
C MET A 12 17.76 -0.64 0.40
N PRO A 13 18.15 -1.79 -0.17
CA PRO A 13 17.66 -3.08 0.29
C PRO A 13 18.27 -3.45 1.65
N VAL A 14 17.57 -4.30 2.40
CA VAL A 14 18.16 -4.99 3.54
C VAL A 14 19.09 -6.10 3.01
N GLY A 15 20.30 -6.19 3.54
CA GLY A 15 21.32 -7.17 3.12
C GLY A 15 22.45 -6.54 2.31
N LYS A 16 23.05 -7.30 1.38
CA LYS A 16 24.18 -6.83 0.57
C LYS A 16 23.69 -5.99 -0.61
N GLY A 17 23.77 -4.67 -0.47
CA GLY A 17 23.48 -3.70 -1.54
C GLY A 17 24.75 -3.07 -2.11
N ILE A 18 24.57 -2.20 -3.12
CA ILE A 18 25.64 -1.30 -3.62
C ILE A 18 25.97 -0.23 -2.56
N LEU A 19 24.98 0.12 -1.73
CA LEU A 19 25.11 1.07 -0.64
C LEU A 19 25.22 0.32 0.68
N GLU A 20 26.36 0.48 1.36
CA GLU A 20 26.60 -0.04 2.71
C GLU A 20 26.46 1.11 3.72
N LYS A 21 25.23 1.60 3.90
CA LYS A 21 24.90 2.64 4.90
C LYS A 21 24.02 2.05 6.00
N SER A 22 24.14 2.60 7.20
CA SER A 22 23.21 2.29 8.29
C SER A 22 21.80 2.81 7.97
N PHE A 23 20.77 2.08 8.41
CA PHE A 23 19.38 2.53 8.31
C PHE A 23 19.08 3.65 9.32
N SER A 24 18.26 4.58 8.88
CA SER A 24 17.75 5.71 9.67
C SER A 24 16.53 5.28 10.49
N SER A 25 16.44 5.78 11.73
CA SER A 25 15.21 5.67 12.53
C SER A 25 14.36 6.91 12.31
N PHE A 26 13.11 6.73 11.90
CA PHE A 26 12.15 7.81 11.70
C PHE A 26 11.11 7.81 12.83
N HIS A 27 10.75 9.00 13.31
CA HIS A 27 9.71 9.19 14.30
C HIS A 27 8.58 10.03 13.71
N LEU A 28 7.35 9.64 13.99
CA LEU A 28 6.15 10.30 13.47
C LEU A 28 5.21 10.66 14.62
N ASN A 29 4.65 11.86 14.54
CA ASN A 29 3.53 12.27 15.38
C ASN A 29 2.23 11.94 14.64
N TYR A 30 1.27 11.39 15.36
CA TYR A 30 -0.06 11.04 14.84
C TYR A 30 -1.15 11.65 15.72
N LYS A 31 -2.37 11.67 15.22
CA LYS A 31 -3.59 12.03 15.94
C LYS A 31 -4.56 10.85 15.94
N GLU A 32 -5.45 10.84 16.92
CA GLU A 32 -6.57 9.90 16.95
C GLU A 32 -7.34 9.93 15.62
N GLY A 33 -7.58 8.75 15.07
CA GLY A 33 -8.25 8.53 13.79
C GLY A 33 -7.32 8.51 12.57
N ASP A 34 -6.02 8.79 12.72
CA ASP A 34 -5.05 8.67 11.62
C ASP A 34 -4.84 7.20 11.24
N MET A 35 -4.60 6.95 9.95
CA MET A 35 -4.28 5.64 9.40
C MET A 35 -2.81 5.58 8.96
N LEU A 36 -2.09 4.55 9.40
CA LEU A 36 -0.78 4.17 8.88
C LEU A 36 -0.92 2.91 8.02
N TYR A 37 -0.46 3.00 6.77
CA TYR A 37 -0.39 1.86 5.86
C TYR A 37 1.06 1.51 5.53
N ILE A 38 1.38 0.22 5.58
CA ILE A 38 2.67 -0.34 5.16
C ILE A 38 2.35 -1.44 4.16
N TYR A 39 2.95 -1.41 2.98
CA TYR A 39 2.61 -2.35 1.91
C TYR A 39 3.80 -2.71 1.02
N THR A 40 3.71 -3.88 0.38
CA THR A 40 4.60 -4.30 -0.71
C THR A 40 4.10 -3.78 -2.06
N ASP A 41 4.92 -3.88 -3.09
CA ASP A 41 4.61 -3.47 -4.46
C ASP A 41 3.61 -4.37 -5.18
N GLY A 42 3.45 -5.63 -4.75
CA GLY A 42 2.57 -6.61 -5.39
C GLY A 42 1.14 -6.14 -5.69
N TYR A 43 0.52 -5.35 -4.79
CA TYR A 43 -0.81 -4.78 -5.06
C TYR A 43 -0.78 -3.80 -6.24
N ALA A 44 0.19 -2.89 -6.26
CA ALA A 44 0.34 -1.90 -7.31
C ALA A 44 0.77 -2.53 -8.65
N ASP A 45 1.53 -3.62 -8.59
CA ASP A 45 2.06 -4.31 -9.76
C ASP A 45 1.10 -5.34 -10.37
N GLN A 46 0.01 -5.67 -9.69
CA GLN A 46 -1.03 -6.56 -10.22
C GLN A 46 -1.61 -6.04 -11.55
N PHE A 47 -1.53 -6.89 -12.58
CA PHE A 47 -2.17 -6.66 -13.87
C PHE A 47 -3.66 -6.98 -13.81
N GLY A 48 -4.46 -6.20 -14.53
CA GLY A 48 -5.91 -6.32 -14.45
C GLY A 48 -6.68 -5.27 -15.26
N GLY A 49 -7.98 -5.23 -14.99
CA GLY A 49 -8.94 -4.33 -15.59
C GLY A 49 -9.16 -4.56 -17.10
N PRO A 50 -10.03 -3.76 -17.73
CA PRO A 50 -10.46 -3.98 -19.11
C PRO A 50 -9.34 -3.89 -20.16
N LYS A 51 -8.18 -3.35 -19.78
CA LYS A 51 -7.03 -3.14 -20.67
C LYS A 51 -5.79 -3.93 -20.24
N GLY A 52 -5.90 -4.83 -19.26
CA GLY A 52 -4.77 -5.63 -18.76
C GLY A 52 -3.59 -4.79 -18.29
N LYS A 53 -3.84 -3.74 -17.50
CA LYS A 53 -2.80 -2.81 -17.01
C LYS A 53 -2.50 -3.06 -15.53
N LYS A 54 -1.31 -2.65 -15.08
CA LYS A 54 -0.97 -2.57 -13.66
C LYS A 54 -1.93 -1.64 -12.89
N PHE A 55 -2.24 -1.95 -11.64
CA PHE A 55 -3.06 -1.11 -10.75
C PHE A 55 -2.39 0.25 -10.46
N LYS A 56 -1.07 0.23 -10.26
CA LYS A 56 -0.18 1.36 -9.93
C LYS A 56 -0.42 2.00 -8.56
N TYR A 57 0.65 2.60 -8.03
CA TYR A 57 0.64 3.27 -6.72
C TYR A 57 -0.37 4.40 -6.59
N ARG A 58 -0.60 5.19 -7.65
CA ARG A 58 -1.56 6.29 -7.59
C ARG A 58 -2.96 5.80 -7.27
N GLN A 59 -3.43 4.77 -7.99
CA GLN A 59 -4.76 4.19 -7.78
C GLN A 59 -4.87 3.51 -6.41
N LEU A 60 -3.80 2.86 -5.93
CA LEU A 60 -3.75 2.27 -4.59
C LEU A 60 -3.88 3.35 -3.51
N ASN A 61 -3.10 4.43 -3.62
CA ASN A 61 -3.18 5.53 -2.67
C ASN A 61 -4.56 6.21 -2.70
N ASP A 62 -5.13 6.44 -3.89
CA ASP A 62 -6.48 7.00 -4.02
C ASP A 62 -7.54 6.09 -3.36
N LEU A 63 -7.40 4.77 -3.51
CA LEU A 63 -8.25 3.78 -2.85
C LEU A 63 -8.10 3.84 -1.32
N LEU A 64 -6.89 3.77 -0.79
CA LEU A 64 -6.62 3.84 0.66
C LEU A 64 -7.15 5.15 1.27
N LEU A 65 -7.01 6.26 0.55
CA LEU A 65 -7.57 7.55 0.95
C LEU A 65 -9.11 7.54 0.92
N SER A 66 -9.75 6.86 -0.01
CA SER A 66 -11.22 6.73 0.00
C SER A 66 -11.74 5.86 1.16
N LEU A 67 -10.93 4.90 1.61
CA LEU A 67 -11.32 3.91 2.63
C LEU A 67 -10.98 4.31 4.07
N HIS A 68 -10.04 5.25 4.30
CA HIS A 68 -9.46 5.51 5.63
C HIS A 68 -10.46 5.83 6.76
N THR A 69 -11.65 6.37 6.46
CA THR A 69 -12.68 6.67 7.49
C THR A 69 -13.45 5.43 7.95
N GLN A 70 -13.44 4.36 7.17
CA GLN A 70 -14.17 3.13 7.48
C GLN A 70 -13.50 2.35 8.62
N THR A 71 -14.19 1.33 9.13
CA THR A 71 -13.56 0.40 10.09
C THR A 71 -12.47 -0.41 9.39
N VAL A 72 -11.42 -0.79 10.11
CA VAL A 72 -10.28 -1.53 9.53
C VAL A 72 -10.73 -2.83 8.85
N SER A 73 -11.76 -3.51 9.39
CA SER A 73 -12.35 -4.69 8.77
C SER A 73 -12.98 -4.38 7.41
N GLN A 74 -13.76 -3.30 7.30
CA GLN A 74 -14.36 -2.90 6.03
C GLN A 74 -13.31 -2.50 4.99
N GLN A 75 -12.24 -1.83 5.42
CA GLN A 75 -11.13 -1.48 4.54
C GLN A 75 -10.46 -2.73 3.97
N LYS A 76 -10.23 -3.74 4.82
CA LYS A 76 -9.69 -5.05 4.41
C LYS A 76 -10.56 -5.71 3.36
N ASP A 77 -11.87 -5.82 3.62
CA ASP A 77 -12.81 -6.49 2.72
C ASP A 77 -12.88 -5.77 1.35
N GLU A 78 -12.87 -4.43 1.35
CA GLU A 78 -12.92 -3.66 0.11
C GLU A 78 -11.60 -3.70 -0.68
N LEU A 79 -10.45 -3.77 -0.01
CA LEU A 79 -9.15 -3.99 -0.66
C LEU A 79 -9.10 -5.37 -1.32
N GLU A 80 -9.53 -6.43 -0.62
CA GLU A 80 -9.57 -7.80 -1.15
C GLU A 80 -10.52 -7.90 -2.34
N LYS A 81 -11.72 -7.31 -2.24
CA LYS A 81 -12.68 -7.23 -3.34
C LYS A 81 -12.14 -6.45 -4.54
N THR A 82 -11.53 -5.29 -4.29
CA THR A 82 -11.01 -4.43 -5.37
C THR A 82 -9.89 -5.12 -6.14
N ILE A 83 -8.93 -5.76 -5.45
CA ILE A 83 -7.83 -6.43 -6.14
C ILE A 83 -8.29 -7.69 -6.89
N ALA A 84 -9.22 -8.45 -6.32
CA ALA A 84 -9.79 -9.63 -6.98
C ALA A 84 -10.55 -9.22 -8.26
N GLN A 85 -11.36 -8.17 -8.19
CA GLN A 85 -12.08 -7.62 -9.35
C GLN A 85 -11.12 -7.05 -10.40
N TRP A 86 -10.07 -6.36 -9.97
CA TRP A 86 -9.08 -5.82 -10.88
C TRP A 86 -8.34 -6.95 -11.60
N LYS A 87 -7.79 -7.92 -10.87
CA LYS A 87 -7.08 -9.07 -11.41
C LYS A 87 -7.95 -9.84 -12.42
N GLY A 88 -9.22 -10.08 -12.08
CA GLY A 88 -10.10 -10.95 -12.87
C GLY A 88 -9.47 -12.33 -13.03
N GLU A 89 -9.43 -12.80 -14.27
CA GLU A 89 -8.86 -14.10 -14.64
C GLU A 89 -7.32 -14.07 -14.83
N LEU A 90 -6.68 -12.91 -14.68
CA LEU A 90 -5.22 -12.83 -14.81
C LEU A 90 -4.54 -13.46 -13.58
N GLU A 91 -3.32 -13.94 -13.79
CA GLU A 91 -2.51 -14.50 -12.72
C GLU A 91 -2.02 -13.41 -11.76
N GLN A 92 -1.81 -13.81 -10.51
CA GLN A 92 -1.13 -12.97 -9.54
C GLN A 92 0.37 -12.99 -9.86
N VAL A 93 0.97 -11.80 -9.92
CA VAL A 93 2.36 -11.65 -10.39
C VAL A 93 3.39 -11.62 -9.28
N ASP A 94 2.96 -11.33 -8.04
CA ASP A 94 3.83 -11.17 -6.87
C ASP A 94 3.05 -11.35 -5.57
N ASP A 95 3.77 -11.44 -4.45
CA ASP A 95 3.19 -11.46 -3.11
C ASP A 95 2.57 -10.11 -2.73
N LEU A 96 1.32 -10.15 -2.24
CA LEU A 96 0.56 -8.96 -1.84
C LEU A 96 0.47 -8.91 -0.32
N CYS A 97 1.01 -7.83 0.26
CA CYS A 97 0.86 -7.56 1.68
C CYS A 97 0.52 -6.08 1.92
N ILE A 98 -0.54 -5.84 2.71
CA ILE A 98 -0.90 -4.53 3.24
C ILE A 98 -1.17 -4.68 4.73
N VAL A 99 -0.52 -3.85 5.54
CA VAL A 99 -0.75 -3.70 6.97
C VAL A 99 -1.34 -2.32 7.21
N GLY A 100 -2.50 -2.26 7.85
CA GLY A 100 -3.17 -1.02 8.25
C GLY A 100 -3.29 -0.92 9.77
N ILE A 101 -2.87 0.22 10.32
CA ILE A 101 -2.97 0.54 11.74
C ILE A 101 -3.79 1.83 11.88
N LYS A 102 -4.82 1.79 12.72
CA LYS A 102 -5.61 2.96 13.09
C LYS A 102 -5.20 3.43 14.48
N PHE A 103 -4.84 4.69 14.60
CA PHE A 103 -4.53 5.33 15.87
C PHE A 103 -5.75 5.97 16.50
#